data_AF-A0A8R7VB33-F1
#
_entry.id   AF-A0A8R7VB33-F1
#
_cell.length_a   1.000
_cell.length_b   1.000
_cell.length_c   1.000
_cell.angle_alpha   90.00
_cell.angle_beta   90.00
_cell.angle_gamma   90.00
#
_symmetry.space_group_name_H-M   'P 1'
#
loop_
_entity.id
_entity.type
_entity.pdbx_description
1 polymer ?
#
loop_
_entity_poly.entity_id
_entity_poly.type
_entity_poly.pdbx_seq_one_letter_code
_entity_poly.pdbx_strand_id
1 'polypeptide(L)'
;MARSMDMVPLLLLCMAAAMEGAAALHLCVDRLYDSTQGKHDDGLPHLNPTEEATWMALLPRKLGAKAEFDWLALYRSLTRGAGGAPAEFLSQASLHDVRLAPGSMYWQGQQTNLEYLLYLDPDRLTWSFRQQAGLPTVGEPYGGWEAPDGHLRGHFVGHYLSASAHMWASTHNDTLREKMARVVDILDDCQRKMGTGYLSAYPDEVFDMYEELSEAWSPYYTIHKIMQGLLDQYTLASNRKGLDMVVWMTDYFSERVKNLIQTHSIQRHWEAMNEETGGLNDVMYQLYTLTKEQKHLTMAHLFDKPCFLGPLSLHDDDIAGLHVNTHIPVLVGAQKRYEVVGDHLYKVT
;
A
#
# COMPACT_ATOMS: atom_id res chain seq x y z
N MET A 1 -24.96 5.50 59.50
CA MET A 1 -23.86 5.73 60.47
C MET A 1 -22.63 4.98 59.96
N ALA A 2 -21.51 5.72 59.77
CA ALA A 2 -20.11 5.25 59.65
C ALA A 2 -19.76 4.26 58.52
N ARG A 3 -18.54 4.18 57.98
CA ARG A 3 -17.41 5.08 57.63
C ARG A 3 -16.46 4.17 56.83
N SER A 4 -15.78 4.74 55.83
CA SER A 4 -14.53 4.33 55.15
C SER A 4 -13.84 2.98 55.50
N MET A 5 -13.37 2.25 54.48
CA MET A 5 -12.04 1.61 54.48
C MET A 5 -11.59 1.26 53.05
N ASP A 6 -10.29 1.49 52.81
CA ASP A 6 -9.52 1.38 51.58
C ASP A 6 -9.49 -0.02 50.93
N MET A 7 -9.49 -0.06 49.59
CA MET A 7 -9.09 -1.25 48.81
C MET A 7 -7.75 -1.01 48.11
N VAL A 8 -6.71 -0.90 48.94
CA VAL A 8 -5.32 -1.24 48.59
C VAL A 8 -5.03 -2.52 49.38
N PRO A 9 -5.55 -3.70 48.98
CA PRO A 9 -4.68 -4.68 48.33
C PRO A 9 -5.46 -5.79 47.55
N LEU A 10 -5.52 -5.71 46.22
CA LEU A 10 -5.87 -6.88 45.38
C LEU A 10 -5.05 -6.92 44.08
N LEU A 11 -3.84 -6.37 44.14
CA LEU A 11 -2.92 -6.22 43.00
C LEU A 11 -1.65 -7.07 43.12
N LEU A 12 -1.60 -8.00 44.08
CA LEU A 12 -0.36 -8.71 44.45
C LEU A 12 -0.40 -10.23 44.28
N LEU A 13 -1.40 -10.79 43.58
CA LEU A 13 -1.49 -12.26 43.41
C LEU A 13 -1.58 -12.77 41.97
N CYS A 14 -1.37 -11.92 40.96
CA CYS A 14 -1.25 -12.38 39.56
C CYS A 14 0.12 -12.10 38.91
N MET A 15 1.13 -11.65 39.66
CA MET A 15 2.49 -11.41 39.14
C MET A 15 3.42 -12.64 39.11
N ALA A 16 2.92 -13.85 39.33
CA ALA A 16 3.77 -15.04 39.43
C ALA A 16 3.69 -16.02 38.23
N ALA A 17 3.05 -15.65 37.12
CA ALA A 17 3.02 -16.48 35.90
C ALA A 17 3.49 -15.74 34.63
N ALA A 18 4.12 -14.58 34.78
CA ALA A 18 4.67 -13.78 33.68
C ALA A 18 6.19 -13.93 33.59
N MET A 19 6.66 -15.14 33.29
CA MET A 19 8.05 -15.39 32.90
C MET A 19 8.07 -16.50 31.86
N GLU A 20 7.65 -16.17 30.63
CA GLU A 20 8.02 -16.82 29.35
C GLU A 20 7.08 -16.27 28.26
N GLY A 21 7.58 -15.34 27.43
CA GLY A 21 6.81 -14.81 26.28
C GLY A 21 6.98 -13.33 25.95
N ALA A 22 8.10 -12.70 26.30
CA ALA A 22 8.40 -11.32 25.89
C ALA A 22 9.17 -11.30 24.56
N ALA A 23 8.45 -11.27 23.43
CA ALA A 23 9.08 -11.10 22.10
C ALA A 23 8.23 -10.34 21.05
N ALA A 24 7.14 -9.68 21.43
CA ALA A 24 6.21 -9.09 20.45
C ALA A 24 6.19 -7.55 20.38
N LEU A 25 7.07 -6.83 21.10
CA LEU A 25 7.02 -5.37 21.19
C LEU A 25 7.90 -4.61 20.18
N HIS A 26 8.41 -5.26 19.12
CA HIS A 26 9.30 -4.64 18.11
C HIS A 26 8.60 -4.17 16.81
N LEU A 27 7.28 -3.98 16.81
CA LEU A 27 6.48 -4.19 15.60
C LEU A 27 6.46 -3.06 14.55
N CYS A 28 6.88 -1.82 14.85
CA CYS A 28 6.94 -0.77 13.84
C CYS A 28 8.33 -0.16 13.75
N VAL A 29 9.12 -0.63 12.79
CA VAL A 29 10.46 -0.12 12.48
C VAL A 29 10.60 0.02 10.96
N ASP A 30 11.53 0.87 10.51
CA ASP A 30 11.90 0.96 9.09
C ASP A 30 13.09 0.06 8.79
N ARG A 31 12.87 -1.08 8.11
CA ARG A 31 13.95 -2.07 7.91
C ARG A 31 15.13 -1.55 7.10
N LEU A 32 14.94 -0.67 6.12
CA LEU A 32 16.03 -0.10 5.29
C LEU A 32 16.75 1.08 5.92
N TYR A 33 16.08 1.82 6.79
CA TYR A 33 16.59 3.07 7.35
C TYR A 33 17.10 2.92 8.77
N ASP A 34 16.88 1.75 9.39
CA ASP A 34 17.36 1.47 10.72
C ASP A 34 18.85 1.09 10.71
N SER A 35 19.70 2.10 10.85
CA SER A 35 21.11 1.92 11.24
C SER A 35 21.28 1.63 12.73
N THR A 36 20.19 1.57 13.51
CA THR A 36 20.22 1.23 14.92
C THR A 36 19.85 -0.24 15.05
N GLN A 37 20.69 -1.05 15.68
CA GLN A 37 20.32 -2.45 15.97
C GLN A 37 19.31 -2.50 17.12
N GLY A 38 18.13 -1.88 16.96
CA GLY A 38 17.01 -1.98 17.91
C GLY A 38 17.38 -1.72 19.38
N LYS A 39 18.30 -0.79 19.66
CA LYS A 39 18.71 -0.42 21.02
C LYS A 39 18.50 1.07 21.24
N HIS A 40 17.31 1.43 21.72
CA HIS A 40 17.12 2.67 22.46
C HIS A 40 17.37 2.36 23.95
N ASP A 41 18.36 3.05 24.50
CA ASP A 41 18.98 2.80 25.81
C ASP A 41 18.30 3.63 26.92
N ASP A 42 16.97 3.72 26.93
CA ASP A 42 16.24 4.62 27.84
C ASP A 42 15.40 3.91 28.92
N GLY A 43 15.35 2.58 28.94
CA GLY A 43 14.98 1.81 30.14
C GLY A 43 13.57 2.06 30.70
N LEU A 44 12.63 2.53 29.87
CA LEU A 44 11.24 2.75 30.28
C LEU A 44 10.32 1.62 29.78
N PRO A 45 9.42 1.07 30.63
CA PRO A 45 8.49 0.04 30.22
C PRO A 45 7.26 0.69 29.57
N HIS A 46 7.04 0.43 28.28
CA HIS A 46 5.89 0.97 27.57
C HIS A 46 4.90 -0.13 27.15
N LEU A 47 3.76 -0.07 27.86
CA LEU A 47 2.39 -0.45 27.47
C LEU A 47 1.95 -1.92 27.55
N ASN A 48 0.71 -2.05 28.04
CA ASN A 48 0.12 -3.19 28.74
C ASN A 48 -0.43 -4.30 27.80
N PRO A 49 -0.45 -5.58 28.22
CA PRO A 49 -0.82 -6.75 27.40
C PRO A 49 -2.34 -6.93 27.13
N THR A 50 -3.16 -5.88 27.22
CA THR A 50 -4.63 -6.03 27.17
C THR A 50 -5.27 -5.95 25.79
N GLU A 51 -4.54 -5.62 24.73
CA GLU A 51 -5.15 -5.38 23.40
C GLU A 51 -4.96 -6.52 22.39
N GLU A 52 -4.03 -7.44 22.65
CA GLU A 52 -3.84 -8.65 21.85
C GLU A 52 -5.08 -9.57 21.90
N ALA A 53 -5.76 -9.63 23.04
CA ALA A 53 -6.96 -10.45 23.23
C ALA A 53 -8.15 -9.98 22.38
N THR A 54 -8.27 -8.67 22.10
CA THR A 54 -9.40 -8.12 21.34
C THR A 54 -9.27 -8.47 19.86
N TRP A 55 -8.06 -8.40 19.29
CA TRP A 55 -7.80 -8.78 17.89
C TRP A 55 -7.71 -10.30 17.69
N MET A 56 -7.10 -11.03 18.64
CA MET A 56 -6.99 -12.50 18.58
C MET A 56 -8.30 -13.23 18.89
N ALA A 57 -9.22 -12.66 19.68
CA ALA A 57 -10.55 -13.23 19.92
C ALA A 57 -11.50 -13.08 18.71
N LEU A 58 -11.13 -12.25 17.73
CA LEU A 58 -11.90 -12.08 16.49
C LEU A 58 -11.56 -13.17 15.46
N LEU A 59 -10.46 -13.91 15.63
CA LEU A 59 -10.05 -15.01 14.76
C LEU A 59 -10.73 -16.34 15.14
N PRO A 60 -11.18 -17.17 14.18
CA PRO A 60 -11.63 -18.54 14.46
C PRO A 60 -10.46 -19.37 15.00
N ARG A 61 -10.55 -19.81 16.26
CA ARG A 61 -9.49 -20.58 16.95
C ARG A 61 -9.15 -21.96 16.36
N LYS A 62 -9.84 -22.40 15.30
CA LYS A 62 -9.53 -23.63 14.56
C LYS A 62 -9.96 -23.48 13.10
N LEU A 63 -9.02 -23.16 12.21
CA LEU A 63 -9.18 -23.50 10.80
C LEU A 63 -8.80 -24.97 10.66
N GLY A 64 -9.82 -25.83 10.56
CA GLY A 64 -9.62 -27.22 10.18
C GLY A 64 -8.98 -27.27 8.79
N ALA A 65 -7.98 -28.13 8.62
CA ALA A 65 -7.23 -28.33 7.38
C ALA A 65 -8.16 -28.81 6.24
N LYS A 66 -8.88 -27.86 5.62
CA LYS A 66 -9.59 -27.90 4.32
C LYS A 66 -10.61 -26.76 4.14
N ALA A 67 -10.78 -25.86 5.11
CA ALA A 67 -11.58 -24.66 4.88
C ALA A 67 -10.77 -23.68 4.03
N GLU A 68 -11.21 -23.44 2.80
CA GLU A 68 -10.84 -22.29 1.99
C GLU A 68 -10.79 -21.05 2.89
N PHE A 69 -9.70 -20.29 2.85
CA PHE A 69 -9.54 -19.11 3.71
C PHE A 69 -10.70 -18.15 3.42
N ASP A 70 -11.67 -18.10 4.34
CA ASP A 70 -12.87 -17.31 4.17
C ASP A 70 -12.53 -15.84 4.44
N TRP A 71 -12.18 -15.14 3.36
CA TRP A 71 -11.92 -13.71 3.35
C TRP A 71 -13.05 -12.88 3.95
N LEU A 72 -14.30 -13.35 3.83
CA LEU A 72 -15.46 -12.68 4.39
C LEU A 72 -15.48 -12.84 5.92
N ALA A 73 -15.04 -13.99 6.45
CA ALA A 73 -14.88 -14.20 7.88
C ALA A 73 -13.75 -13.33 8.46
N LEU A 74 -12.59 -13.25 7.79
CA LEU A 74 -11.51 -12.35 8.19
C LEU A 74 -11.98 -10.89 8.16
N TYR A 75 -12.61 -10.45 7.08
CA TYR A 75 -13.15 -9.09 6.98
C TYR A 75 -14.16 -8.79 8.09
N ARG A 76 -15.14 -9.67 8.34
CA ARG A 76 -16.10 -9.52 9.45
C ARG A 76 -15.43 -9.52 10.81
N SER A 77 -14.32 -10.24 10.97
CA SER A 77 -13.53 -10.17 12.19
C SER A 77 -12.85 -8.81 12.34
N LEU A 78 -12.32 -8.23 11.26
CA LEU A 78 -11.66 -6.93 11.25
C LEU A 78 -12.64 -5.75 11.40
N THR A 79 -13.90 -5.91 11.01
CA THR A 79 -14.89 -4.81 10.89
C THR A 79 -16.04 -4.84 11.90
N ARG A 80 -15.94 -5.66 12.96
CA ARG A 80 -16.92 -5.64 14.07
C ARG A 80 -16.89 -4.28 14.79
N GLY A 81 -17.61 -3.29 14.25
CA GLY A 81 -17.75 -1.94 14.82
C GLY A 81 -17.88 -0.80 13.80
N ALA A 82 -17.47 -1.00 12.53
CA ALA A 82 -17.49 0.04 11.50
C ALA A 82 -18.83 0.03 10.75
N GLY A 83 -19.83 0.72 11.30
CA GLY A 83 -21.16 0.82 10.72
C GLY A 83 -21.71 2.25 10.81
N GLY A 84 -21.15 3.15 10.02
CA GLY A 84 -21.65 4.51 9.84
C GLY A 84 -21.98 4.78 8.37
N ALA A 85 -23.07 5.49 8.10
CA ALA A 85 -23.34 5.99 6.74
C ALA A 85 -22.20 6.95 6.32
N PRO A 86 -21.76 6.95 5.05
CA PRO A 86 -20.71 7.86 4.58
C PRO A 86 -21.10 9.32 4.88
N ALA A 87 -20.17 10.09 5.44
CA ALA A 87 -20.36 11.52 5.62
C ALA A 87 -20.53 12.23 4.26
N GLU A 88 -21.21 13.37 4.23
CA GLU A 88 -21.36 14.19 3.02
C GLU A 88 -20.01 14.86 2.70
N PHE A 89 -19.20 14.22 1.86
CA PHE A 89 -17.89 14.70 1.45
C PHE A 89 -17.99 15.71 0.30
N LEU A 90 -17.09 16.71 0.30
CA LEU A 90 -16.90 17.56 -0.86
C LEU A 90 -16.35 16.73 -2.04
N SER A 91 -16.90 16.93 -3.23
CA SER A 91 -16.37 16.33 -4.45
C SER A 91 -15.27 17.20 -5.06
N GLN A 92 -14.16 16.58 -5.47
CA GLN A 92 -13.12 17.27 -6.23
C GLN A 92 -13.66 17.74 -7.59
N ALA A 93 -13.21 18.91 -8.05
CA ALA A 93 -13.46 19.34 -9.42
C ALA A 93 -12.68 18.46 -10.40
N SER A 94 -13.31 18.06 -11.50
CA SER A 94 -12.66 17.28 -12.54
C SER A 94 -11.51 18.06 -13.18
N LEU A 95 -10.37 17.41 -13.42
CA LEU A 95 -9.27 18.00 -14.18
C LEU A 95 -9.68 18.31 -15.62
N HIS A 96 -10.70 17.63 -16.15
CA HIS A 96 -11.26 17.96 -17.46
C HIS A 96 -11.97 19.32 -17.49
N ASP A 97 -12.43 19.82 -16.35
CA ASP A 97 -13.25 21.03 -16.24
C ASP A 97 -12.45 22.26 -15.79
N VAL A 98 -11.20 22.08 -15.37
CA VAL A 98 -10.35 23.16 -14.84
C VAL A 98 -9.16 23.41 -15.77
N ARG A 99 -8.97 24.66 -16.18
CA ARG A 99 -7.82 25.10 -16.99
C ARG A 99 -7.05 26.20 -16.28
N LEU A 100 -5.74 26.04 -16.24
CA LEU A 100 -4.85 27.07 -15.72
C LEU A 100 -4.77 28.24 -16.70
N ALA A 101 -4.83 29.46 -16.18
CA ALA A 101 -4.75 30.66 -16.99
C ALA A 101 -3.38 30.74 -17.70
N PRO A 102 -3.34 30.89 -19.04
CA PRO A 102 -2.09 31.01 -19.78
C PRO A 102 -1.18 32.11 -19.22
N GLY A 103 0.11 31.81 -19.11
CA GLY A 103 1.12 32.74 -18.59
C GLY A 103 1.20 32.86 -17.06
N SER A 104 0.28 32.26 -16.30
CA SER A 104 0.42 32.15 -14.84
C SER A 104 1.58 31.23 -14.44
N MET A 105 2.11 31.38 -13.22
CA MET A 105 3.20 30.50 -12.72
C MET A 105 2.80 29.02 -12.70
N TYR A 106 1.54 28.70 -12.40
CA TYR A 106 1.04 27.33 -12.40
C TYR A 106 0.94 26.77 -13.82
N TRP A 107 0.48 27.59 -14.77
CA TRP A 107 0.46 27.19 -16.18
C TRP A 107 1.87 26.93 -16.71
N GLN A 108 2.84 27.79 -16.37
CA GLN A 108 4.24 27.58 -16.75
C GLN A 108 4.79 26.27 -16.17
N GLY A 109 4.56 25.99 -14.88
CA GLY A 109 4.93 24.71 -14.27
C GLY A 109 4.27 23.50 -14.93
N GLN A 110 3.00 23.62 -15.32
CA GLN A 110 2.31 22.58 -16.10
C GLN A 110 2.96 22.35 -17.46
N GLN A 111 3.30 23.41 -18.20
CA GLN A 111 3.94 23.26 -19.51
C GLN A 111 5.34 22.66 -19.40
N THR A 112 6.15 23.10 -18.42
CA THR A 112 7.48 22.52 -18.17
C THR A 112 7.38 21.03 -17.85
N ASN A 113 6.42 20.62 -17.03
CA ASN A 113 6.22 19.19 -16.74
C ASN A 113 5.69 18.42 -17.96
N LEU A 114 4.80 19.02 -18.77
CA LEU A 114 4.33 18.42 -20.01
C LEU A 114 5.49 18.16 -20.99
N GLU A 115 6.39 19.14 -21.17
CA GLU A 115 7.59 18.98 -21.99
C GLU A 115 8.48 17.84 -21.49
N TYR A 116 8.66 17.72 -20.17
CA TYR A 116 9.41 16.62 -19.59
C TYR A 116 8.76 15.25 -19.86
N LEU A 117 7.44 15.13 -19.67
CA LEU A 117 6.70 13.89 -19.95
C LEU A 117 6.75 13.51 -21.45
N LEU A 118 6.71 14.51 -22.33
CA LEU A 118 6.86 14.32 -23.77
C LEU A 118 8.29 13.99 -24.19
N TYR A 119 9.30 14.34 -23.39
CA TYR A 119 10.70 13.99 -23.65
C TYR A 119 10.98 12.50 -23.39
N LEU A 120 10.28 11.88 -22.42
CA LEU A 120 10.48 10.47 -22.08
C LEU A 120 10.03 9.53 -23.21
N ASP A 121 10.81 8.47 -23.41
CA ASP A 121 10.60 7.49 -24.47
C ASP A 121 9.86 6.25 -23.92
N PRO A 122 8.68 5.89 -24.47
CA PRO A 122 7.90 4.75 -24.00
C PRO A 122 8.63 3.40 -24.04
N ASP A 123 9.49 3.15 -25.02
CA ASP A 123 10.24 1.89 -25.11
C ASP A 123 11.34 1.82 -24.04
N ARG A 124 12.03 2.95 -23.81
CA ARG A 124 13.07 3.02 -22.78
C ARG A 124 12.49 2.93 -21.37
N LEU A 125 11.32 3.55 -21.14
CA LEU A 125 10.58 3.42 -19.87
C LEU A 125 10.25 1.95 -19.59
N THR A 126 9.78 1.22 -20.62
CA THR A 126 9.30 -0.15 -20.46
C THR A 126 10.36 -1.22 -20.67
N TRP A 127 11.62 -0.83 -20.83
CA TRP A 127 12.72 -1.72 -21.18
C TRP A 127 12.87 -2.91 -20.21
N SER A 128 12.88 -2.63 -18.90
CA SER A 128 13.07 -3.68 -17.87
C SER A 128 11.85 -4.61 -17.77
N PHE A 129 10.64 -4.13 -18.05
CA PHE A 129 9.45 -4.96 -18.12
C PHE A 129 9.50 -5.93 -19.31
N ARG A 130 9.96 -5.44 -20.47
CA ARG A 130 10.16 -6.28 -21.66
C ARG A 130 11.21 -7.36 -21.39
N GLN A 131 12.33 -6.97 -20.79
CA GLN A 131 13.39 -7.90 -20.39
C GLN A 131 12.83 -8.99 -19.45
N GLN A 132 12.11 -8.59 -18.41
CA GLN A 132 11.50 -9.50 -17.43
C GLN A 132 10.50 -10.47 -18.10
N ALA A 133 9.70 -9.98 -19.05
CA ALA A 133 8.74 -10.80 -19.79
C ALA A 133 9.36 -11.67 -20.90
N GLY A 134 10.68 -11.59 -21.12
CA GLY A 134 11.35 -12.27 -22.23
C GLY A 134 10.92 -11.75 -23.61
N LEU A 135 10.50 -10.48 -23.70
CA LEU A 135 10.17 -9.78 -24.94
C LEU A 135 11.40 -9.01 -25.45
N PRO A 136 11.50 -8.77 -26.78
CA PRO A 136 12.57 -7.94 -27.33
C PRO A 136 12.57 -6.54 -26.70
N THR A 137 13.73 -6.12 -26.21
CA THR A 137 13.93 -4.76 -25.70
C THR A 137 14.25 -3.80 -26.85
N VAL A 138 13.82 -2.54 -26.71
CA VAL A 138 14.00 -1.49 -27.73
C VAL A 138 14.67 -0.29 -27.08
N GLY A 139 15.76 0.19 -27.68
CA GLY A 139 16.60 1.24 -27.10
C GLY A 139 17.40 0.80 -25.87
N GLU A 140 17.95 1.77 -25.15
CA GLU A 140 18.72 1.55 -23.93
C GLU A 140 17.88 1.85 -22.67
N PRO A 141 18.06 1.11 -21.57
CA PRO A 141 17.36 1.39 -20.32
C PRO A 141 17.70 2.80 -19.80
N TYR A 142 16.85 3.32 -18.92
CA TYR A 142 17.21 4.48 -18.11
C TYR A 142 18.22 4.06 -17.02
N GLY A 143 18.97 5.04 -16.50
CA GLY A 143 19.94 4.82 -15.43
C GLY A 143 19.37 5.12 -14.04
N GLY A 144 20.26 5.34 -13.07
CA GLY A 144 19.86 5.62 -11.69
C GLY A 144 19.10 4.44 -11.07
N TRP A 145 17.99 4.70 -10.40
CA TRP A 145 17.17 3.66 -9.78
C TRP A 145 16.40 2.80 -10.81
N GLU A 146 16.31 3.24 -12.06
CA GLU A 146 15.71 2.50 -13.18
C GLU A 146 16.73 1.65 -13.95
N ALA A 147 18.01 1.67 -13.56
CA ALA A 147 19.02 0.82 -14.17
C ALA A 147 18.62 -0.68 -14.07
N PRO A 148 19.06 -1.54 -15.00
CA PRO A 148 18.68 -2.97 -15.00
C PRO A 148 19.02 -3.72 -13.71
N ASP A 149 20.05 -3.27 -12.97
CA ASP A 149 20.47 -3.77 -11.67
C ASP A 149 19.85 -3.01 -10.48
N GLY A 150 19.12 -1.92 -10.72
CA GLY A 150 18.44 -1.14 -9.71
C GLY A 150 17.28 -1.90 -9.07
N HIS A 151 17.20 -1.91 -7.74
CA HIS A 151 16.16 -2.65 -7.00
C HIS A 151 14.80 -1.94 -6.96
N LEU A 152 14.75 -0.65 -7.32
CA LEU A 152 13.51 0.12 -7.42
C LEU A 152 12.97 0.21 -8.85
N ARG A 153 13.66 -0.35 -9.86
CA ARG A 153 13.29 -0.22 -11.27
C ARG A 153 11.81 -0.57 -11.51
N GLY A 154 11.19 0.15 -12.44
CA GLY A 154 9.76 0.11 -12.69
C GLY A 154 8.94 1.08 -11.85
N HIS A 155 9.44 1.56 -10.71
CA HIS A 155 8.72 2.53 -9.88
C HIS A 155 8.48 3.86 -10.62
N PHE A 156 9.46 4.31 -11.40
CA PHE A 156 9.36 5.56 -12.17
C PHE A 156 8.34 5.42 -13.31
N VAL A 157 8.21 4.23 -13.89
CA VAL A 157 7.20 3.95 -14.93
C VAL A 157 5.79 4.03 -14.34
N GLY A 158 5.58 3.53 -13.12
CA GLY A 158 4.34 3.74 -12.39
C GLY A 158 4.02 5.22 -12.17
N HIS A 159 5.00 6.00 -11.73
CA HIS A 159 4.86 7.47 -11.61
C HIS A 159 4.56 8.16 -12.95
N TYR A 160 5.20 7.73 -14.04
CA TYR A 160 4.95 8.25 -15.38
C TYR A 160 3.50 8.01 -15.83
N LEU A 161 2.94 6.82 -15.54
CA LEU A 161 1.55 6.51 -15.83
C LEU A 161 0.60 7.47 -15.11
N SER A 162 0.76 7.68 -13.80
CA SER A 162 -0.06 8.65 -13.06
C SER A 162 0.13 10.07 -13.60
N ALA A 163 1.38 10.52 -13.74
CA ALA A 163 1.69 11.88 -14.15
C ALA A 163 1.16 12.20 -15.55
N SER A 164 1.26 11.26 -16.50
CA SER A 164 0.74 11.43 -17.84
C SER A 164 -0.78 11.44 -17.89
N ALA A 165 -1.47 10.63 -17.09
CA ALA A 165 -2.93 10.65 -16.98
C ALA A 165 -3.45 11.98 -16.42
N HIS A 166 -2.86 12.46 -15.33
CA HIS A 166 -3.19 13.77 -14.74
C HIS A 166 -2.91 14.93 -15.71
N MET A 167 -1.75 14.90 -16.38
CA MET A 167 -1.37 15.93 -17.35
C MET A 167 -2.30 15.92 -18.56
N TRP A 168 -2.65 14.75 -19.09
CA TRP A 168 -3.59 14.63 -20.21
C TRP A 168 -4.97 15.14 -19.81
N ALA A 169 -5.52 14.74 -18.67
CA ALA A 169 -6.84 15.22 -18.23
C ALA A 169 -6.88 16.75 -18.10
N SER A 170 -5.77 17.36 -17.67
CA SER A 170 -5.65 18.81 -17.49
C SER A 170 -5.44 19.60 -18.79
N THR A 171 -4.85 18.98 -19.84
CA THR A 171 -4.38 19.70 -21.04
C THR A 171 -5.01 19.22 -22.34
N HIS A 172 -5.51 17.98 -22.37
CA HIS A 172 -5.94 17.26 -23.57
C HIS A 172 -4.88 17.22 -24.68
N ASN A 173 -3.60 17.12 -24.31
CA ASN A 173 -2.52 17.01 -25.29
C ASN A 173 -2.54 15.63 -25.97
N ASP A 174 -2.84 15.59 -27.28
CA ASP A 174 -2.99 14.35 -28.03
C ASP A 174 -1.68 13.55 -28.15
N THR A 175 -0.54 14.21 -28.29
CA THR A 175 0.77 13.53 -28.36
C THR A 175 1.09 12.81 -27.05
N LEU A 176 0.77 13.42 -25.91
CA LEU A 176 0.91 12.76 -24.62
C LEU A 176 -0.05 11.58 -24.50
N ARG A 177 -1.28 11.72 -24.99
CA ARG A 177 -2.28 10.64 -25.02
C ARG A 177 -1.76 9.40 -25.75
N GLU A 178 -1.14 9.60 -26.91
CA GLU A 178 -0.54 8.52 -27.69
C GLU A 178 0.61 7.86 -26.93
N LYS A 179 1.49 8.66 -26.32
CA LYS A 179 2.63 8.14 -25.54
C LYS A 179 2.22 7.35 -24.30
N MET A 180 1.29 7.88 -23.50
CA MET A 180 0.81 7.19 -22.30
C MET A 180 0.07 5.89 -22.65
N ALA A 181 -0.77 5.90 -23.69
CA ALA A 181 -1.46 4.71 -24.16
C ALA A 181 -0.46 3.64 -24.64
N ARG A 182 0.59 4.06 -25.35
CA ARG A 182 1.67 3.16 -25.78
C ARG A 182 2.38 2.49 -24.60
N VAL A 183 2.65 3.21 -23.50
CA VAL A 183 3.24 2.59 -22.31
C VAL A 183 2.30 1.52 -21.74
N VAL A 184 1.00 1.81 -21.60
CA VAL A 184 0.02 0.81 -21.14
C VAL A 184 -0.03 -0.40 -22.06
N ASP A 185 -0.03 -0.20 -23.38
CA ASP A 185 -0.04 -1.29 -24.36
C ASP A 185 1.19 -2.21 -24.23
N ILE A 186 2.38 -1.64 -24.05
CA ILE A 186 3.60 -2.43 -23.87
C ILE A 186 3.57 -3.22 -22.56
N LEU A 187 3.10 -2.61 -21.48
CA LEU A 187 2.99 -3.28 -20.18
C LEU A 187 1.94 -4.41 -20.21
N ASP A 188 0.83 -4.22 -20.92
CA ASP A 188 -0.20 -5.25 -21.17
C ASP A 188 0.39 -6.44 -21.95
N ASP A 189 1.17 -6.18 -23.00
CA ASP A 189 1.89 -7.25 -23.72
C ASP A 189 2.84 -8.02 -22.80
N CYS A 190 3.56 -7.33 -21.92
CA CYS A 190 4.44 -7.97 -20.92
C CYS A 190 3.64 -8.82 -19.93
N GLN A 191 2.57 -8.28 -19.33
CA GLN A 191 1.74 -9.00 -18.37
C GLN A 191 1.09 -10.24 -18.99
N ARG A 192 0.59 -10.13 -20.23
CA ARG A 192 0.01 -11.26 -20.98
C ARG A 192 1.05 -12.31 -21.33
N LYS A 193 2.27 -11.90 -21.69
CA LYS A 193 3.36 -12.82 -21.98
C LYS A 193 3.76 -13.63 -20.74
N MET A 194 3.75 -13.00 -19.58
CA MET A 194 3.94 -13.67 -18.28
C MET A 194 2.78 -14.62 -17.95
N GLY A 195 1.54 -14.21 -18.24
CA GLY A 195 0.35 -15.07 -18.21
C GLY A 195 -0.19 -15.40 -16.81
N THR A 196 0.39 -14.82 -15.76
CA THR A 196 0.02 -15.09 -14.35
C THR A 196 -0.73 -13.93 -13.68
N GLY A 197 -0.73 -12.75 -14.29
CA GLY A 197 -1.18 -11.49 -13.66
C GLY A 197 -0.04 -10.70 -13.03
N TYR A 198 1.15 -11.29 -12.90
CA TYR A 198 2.34 -10.60 -12.44
C TYR A 198 2.75 -9.48 -13.41
N LEU A 199 3.05 -8.30 -12.84
CA LEU A 199 3.67 -7.21 -13.56
C LEU A 199 4.61 -6.44 -12.62
N SER A 200 5.91 -6.57 -12.87
CA SER A 200 6.98 -5.78 -12.28
C SER A 200 8.15 -5.72 -13.26
N ALA A 201 9.10 -4.83 -13.01
CA ALA A 201 10.33 -4.72 -13.80
C ALA A 201 11.46 -5.65 -13.31
N TYR A 202 11.17 -6.50 -12.32
CA TYR A 202 12.09 -7.46 -11.73
C TYR A 202 11.40 -8.81 -11.48
N PRO A 203 12.15 -9.87 -11.15
CA PRO A 203 11.59 -11.20 -10.87
C PRO A 203 10.79 -11.30 -9.56
N ASP A 204 9.86 -12.25 -9.45
CA ASP A 204 9.03 -12.41 -8.27
C ASP A 204 9.79 -12.91 -7.03
N GLU A 205 11.00 -13.43 -7.21
CA GLU A 205 11.93 -13.80 -6.14
C GLU A 205 12.28 -12.60 -5.22
N VAL A 206 12.20 -11.36 -5.72
CA VAL A 206 12.40 -10.16 -4.88
C VAL A 206 11.29 -10.04 -3.83
N PHE A 207 10.07 -10.46 -4.17
CA PHE A 207 8.98 -10.54 -3.20
C PHE A 207 9.17 -11.72 -2.25
N ASP A 208 9.73 -12.85 -2.71
CA ASP A 208 10.05 -13.98 -1.82
C ASP A 208 11.03 -13.52 -0.74
N MET A 209 12.08 -12.78 -1.13
CA MET A 209 13.05 -12.20 -0.21
C MET A 209 12.39 -11.25 0.80
N TYR A 210 11.52 -10.35 0.35
CA TYR A 210 10.77 -9.43 1.22
C TYR A 210 9.94 -10.17 2.26
N GLU A 211 9.20 -11.18 1.81
CA GLU A 211 8.27 -11.97 2.64
C GLU A 211 9.00 -12.93 3.59
N GLU A 212 10.24 -13.29 3.23
CA GLU A 212 11.17 -13.99 4.10
C GLU A 212 11.95 -13.07 5.07
N LEU A 213 11.64 -11.78 5.07
CA LEU A 213 12.33 -10.72 5.83
C LEU A 213 13.83 -10.62 5.54
N SER A 214 14.21 -11.03 4.33
CA SER A 214 15.55 -10.81 3.79
C SER A 214 15.66 -9.40 3.19
N GLU A 215 16.87 -9.01 2.80
CA GLU A 215 17.15 -7.71 2.21
C GLU A 215 16.49 -7.57 0.83
N ALA A 216 15.43 -6.78 0.72
CA ALA A 216 14.75 -6.46 -0.53
C ALA A 216 14.29 -5.00 -0.49
N TRP A 217 14.67 -4.19 -1.48
CA TRP A 217 14.37 -2.76 -1.46
C TRP A 217 12.95 -2.48 -1.97
N SER A 218 12.01 -2.32 -1.02
CA SER A 218 10.64 -1.82 -1.21
C SER A 218 9.86 -2.37 -2.42
N PRO A 219 9.79 -3.70 -2.67
CA PRO A 219 9.11 -4.22 -3.85
C PRO A 219 7.59 -3.93 -3.88
N TYR A 220 6.94 -3.95 -2.71
CA TYR A 220 5.53 -3.56 -2.60
C TYR A 220 5.30 -2.08 -2.91
N TYR A 221 6.25 -1.19 -2.59
CA TYR A 221 6.21 0.22 -3.01
C TYR A 221 6.24 0.37 -4.53
N THR A 222 7.05 -0.41 -5.25
CA THR A 222 7.18 -0.26 -6.70
C THR A 222 5.90 -0.70 -7.40
N ILE A 223 5.29 -1.83 -6.99
CA ILE A 223 4.01 -2.25 -7.56
C ILE A 223 2.88 -1.32 -7.19
N HIS A 224 2.89 -0.69 -6.01
CA HIS A 224 1.95 0.37 -5.70
C HIS A 224 1.99 1.49 -6.76
N LYS A 225 3.17 1.95 -7.19
CA LYS A 225 3.25 2.98 -8.25
C LYS A 225 2.68 2.51 -9.57
N ILE A 226 2.97 1.26 -9.95
CA ILE A 226 2.46 0.68 -11.18
C ILE A 226 0.94 0.56 -11.13
N MET A 227 0.39 0.04 -10.01
CA MET A 227 -1.04 -0.14 -9.81
C MET A 227 -1.80 1.18 -9.78
N GLN A 228 -1.30 2.18 -9.04
CA GLN A 228 -1.91 3.51 -9.02
C GLN A 228 -1.85 4.15 -10.41
N GLY A 229 -0.69 4.06 -11.08
CA GLY A 229 -0.53 4.56 -12.44
C GLY A 229 -1.53 3.95 -13.42
N LEU A 230 -1.69 2.63 -13.42
CA LEU A 230 -2.67 1.93 -14.26
C LEU A 230 -4.12 2.31 -13.91
N LEU A 231 -4.41 2.49 -12.63
CA LEU A 231 -5.72 2.93 -12.18
C LEU A 231 -6.03 4.36 -12.65
N ASP A 232 -5.05 5.27 -12.58
CA ASP A 232 -5.18 6.66 -13.05
C ASP A 232 -5.41 6.73 -14.56
N GLN A 233 -4.79 5.85 -15.34
CA GLN A 233 -5.07 5.74 -16.78
C GLN A 233 -6.56 5.42 -17.04
N TYR A 234 -7.20 4.64 -16.16
CA TYR A 234 -8.63 4.39 -16.26
C TYR A 234 -9.48 5.55 -15.74
N THR A 235 -9.22 6.02 -14.52
CA THR A 235 -10.09 7.01 -13.85
C THR A 235 -10.02 8.38 -14.51
N LEU A 236 -8.87 8.76 -15.07
CA LEU A 236 -8.65 10.06 -15.71
C LEU A 236 -8.68 10.00 -17.23
N ALA A 237 -8.38 8.85 -17.85
CA ALA A 237 -8.30 8.74 -19.31
C ALA A 237 -9.20 7.67 -19.94
N SER A 238 -10.07 7.04 -19.15
CA SER A 238 -10.99 5.99 -19.59
C SER A 238 -10.29 4.82 -20.28
N ASN A 239 -9.00 4.60 -20.01
CA ASN A 239 -8.24 3.49 -20.57
C ASN A 239 -8.61 2.19 -19.83
N ARG A 240 -9.59 1.45 -20.37
CA ARG A 240 -10.11 0.23 -19.73
C ARG A 240 -9.04 -0.85 -19.54
N LYS A 241 -8.06 -0.92 -20.44
CA LYS A 241 -6.92 -1.84 -20.33
C LYS A 241 -6.16 -1.64 -19.01
N GLY A 242 -5.95 -0.38 -18.59
CA GLY A 242 -5.32 -0.07 -17.31
C GLY A 242 -6.08 -0.67 -16.12
N LEU A 243 -7.41 -0.58 -16.11
CA LEU A 243 -8.25 -1.19 -15.07
C LEU A 243 -8.15 -2.72 -15.08
N ASP A 244 -8.24 -3.34 -16.26
CA ASP A 244 -8.18 -4.80 -16.36
C ASP A 244 -6.81 -5.33 -15.89
N MET A 245 -5.72 -4.62 -16.21
CA MET A 245 -4.36 -4.95 -15.75
C MET A 245 -4.20 -4.84 -14.23
N VAL A 246 -4.68 -3.75 -13.61
CA VAL A 246 -4.55 -3.58 -12.15
C VAL A 246 -5.41 -4.58 -11.37
N VAL A 247 -6.58 -4.97 -11.89
CA VAL A 247 -7.38 -6.06 -11.31
C VAL A 247 -6.60 -7.37 -11.37
N TRP A 248 -5.96 -7.69 -12.52
CA TRP A 248 -5.19 -8.92 -12.66
C TRP A 248 -3.93 -8.94 -11.79
N MET A 249 -3.25 -7.79 -11.64
CA MET A 249 -2.16 -7.63 -10.64
C MET A 249 -2.69 -7.88 -9.23
N THR A 250 -3.85 -7.32 -8.89
CA THR A 250 -4.46 -7.48 -7.56
C THR A 250 -4.77 -8.94 -7.27
N ASP A 251 -5.25 -9.71 -8.26
CA ASP A 251 -5.48 -11.15 -8.11
C ASP A 251 -4.18 -11.90 -7.80
N TYR A 252 -3.09 -11.62 -8.54
CA TYR A 252 -1.78 -12.23 -8.29
C TYR A 252 -1.26 -11.91 -6.87
N PHE A 253 -1.19 -10.62 -6.51
CA PHE A 253 -0.60 -10.22 -5.22
C PHE A 253 -1.49 -10.55 -4.02
N SER A 254 -2.82 -10.59 -4.19
CA SER A 254 -3.72 -11.03 -3.11
C SER A 254 -3.55 -12.52 -2.80
N GLU A 255 -3.42 -13.37 -3.83
CA GLU A 255 -3.16 -14.79 -3.61
C GLU A 255 -1.78 -15.02 -3.00
N ARG A 256 -0.78 -14.22 -3.41
CA ARG A 256 0.55 -14.25 -2.80
C ARG A 256 0.54 -13.92 -1.31
N VAL A 257 -0.07 -12.80 -0.92
CA VAL A 257 -0.19 -12.40 0.50
C VAL A 257 -1.00 -13.42 1.31
N LYS A 258 -2.07 -13.98 0.73
CA LYS A 258 -2.83 -15.05 1.36
C LYS A 258 -1.99 -16.29 1.61
N ASN A 259 -1.18 -16.71 0.64
CA ASN A 259 -0.29 -17.85 0.79
C ASN A 259 0.75 -17.61 1.88
N LEU A 260 1.31 -16.39 1.98
CA LEU A 260 2.19 -16.00 3.08
C LEU A 260 1.50 -16.14 4.43
N ILE A 261 0.28 -15.61 4.58
CA ILE A 261 -0.49 -15.65 5.83
C ILE A 261 -0.86 -17.09 6.21
N GLN A 262 -1.24 -17.91 5.23
CA GLN A 262 -1.59 -19.32 5.44
C GLN A 262 -0.37 -20.17 5.83
N THR A 263 0.78 -19.90 5.22
CA THR A 263 2.02 -20.64 5.45
C THR A 263 2.67 -20.23 6.77
N HIS A 264 2.61 -18.94 7.09
CA HIS A 264 3.26 -18.36 8.27
C HIS A 264 2.23 -17.81 9.27
N SER A 265 1.80 -16.57 9.10
CA SER A 265 0.78 -15.91 9.92
C SER A 265 0.47 -14.52 9.37
N ILE A 266 -0.61 -13.91 9.87
CA ILE A 266 -0.86 -12.48 9.63
C ILE A 266 0.21 -11.58 10.26
N GLN A 267 0.77 -11.99 11.40
CA GLN A 267 1.88 -11.30 12.05
C GLN A 267 3.11 -11.23 11.13
N ARG A 268 3.43 -12.33 10.44
CA ARG A 268 4.53 -12.38 9.47
C ARG A 268 4.33 -11.40 8.32
N HIS A 269 3.11 -11.30 7.80
CA HIS A 269 2.76 -10.31 6.77
C HIS A 269 3.00 -8.88 7.26
N TRP A 270 2.51 -8.52 8.44
CA TRP A 270 2.73 -7.17 9.00
C TRP A 270 4.18 -6.88 9.39
N GLU A 271 4.94 -7.90 9.79
CA GLU A 271 6.38 -7.78 10.02
C GLU A 271 7.14 -7.55 8.71
N ALA A 272 6.70 -8.14 7.59
CA ALA A 272 7.24 -7.85 6.27
C ALA A 272 6.98 -6.38 5.88
N MET A 273 5.82 -5.83 6.24
CA MET A 273 5.45 -4.43 6.03
C MET A 273 6.23 -3.39 6.85
N ASN A 274 7.24 -3.81 7.62
CA ASN A 274 8.29 -2.89 8.11
C ASN A 274 9.28 -2.48 7.01
N GLU A 275 9.18 -3.13 5.86
CA GLU A 275 9.73 -2.66 4.59
C GLU A 275 8.67 -1.88 3.80
N GLU A 276 9.07 -0.81 3.10
CA GLU A 276 8.15 0.19 2.54
C GLU A 276 7.19 -0.41 1.49
N THR A 277 5.88 -0.23 1.72
CA THR A 277 4.81 -0.63 0.81
C THR A 277 4.23 0.54 0.00
N GLY A 278 4.57 1.78 0.39
CA GLY A 278 3.81 2.97 0.00
C GLY A 278 2.32 2.83 0.34
N GLY A 279 1.46 3.53 -0.41
CA GLY A 279 -0.01 3.55 -0.26
C GLY A 279 -0.71 2.39 -0.96
N LEU A 280 -0.22 1.15 -0.79
CA LEU A 280 -0.89 0.00 -1.38
C LEU A 280 -2.31 -0.18 -0.81
N ASN A 281 -2.53 0.16 0.47
CA ASN A 281 -3.87 0.21 1.04
C ASN A 281 -4.78 1.20 0.30
N ASP A 282 -4.31 2.41 0.02
CA ASP A 282 -5.08 3.44 -0.68
C ASP A 282 -5.55 2.98 -2.07
N VAL A 283 -4.64 2.51 -2.93
CA VAL A 283 -5.02 2.05 -4.28
C VAL A 283 -6.00 0.87 -4.24
N MET A 284 -5.91 -0.01 -3.23
CA MET A 284 -6.88 -1.09 -3.05
C MET A 284 -8.27 -0.59 -2.63
N TYR A 285 -8.37 0.41 -1.74
CA TYR A 285 -9.65 1.05 -1.40
C TYR A 285 -10.26 1.79 -2.59
N GLN A 286 -9.44 2.46 -3.40
CA GLN A 286 -9.88 3.07 -4.66
C GLN A 286 -10.43 2.00 -5.62
N LEU A 287 -9.69 0.89 -5.81
CA LEU A 287 -10.11 -0.21 -6.68
C LEU A 287 -11.41 -0.88 -6.18
N TYR A 288 -11.56 -1.08 -4.87
CA TYR A 288 -12.82 -1.55 -4.29
C TYR A 288 -13.96 -0.58 -4.57
N THR A 289 -13.72 0.74 -4.53
CA THR A 289 -14.76 1.73 -4.82
C THR A 289 -15.32 1.58 -6.23
N LEU A 290 -14.47 1.23 -7.20
CA LEU A 290 -14.84 1.05 -8.61
C LEU A 290 -15.46 -0.32 -8.91
N THR A 291 -14.91 -1.38 -8.33
CA THR A 291 -15.27 -2.78 -8.66
C THR A 291 -16.31 -3.38 -7.73
N LYS A 292 -16.40 -2.88 -6.49
CA LYS A 292 -17.17 -3.44 -5.37
C LYS A 292 -16.82 -4.90 -5.03
N GLU A 293 -15.65 -5.38 -5.47
CA GLU A 293 -15.20 -6.74 -5.16
C GLU A 293 -14.53 -6.80 -3.78
N GLN A 294 -15.10 -7.62 -2.89
CA GLN A 294 -14.66 -7.73 -1.49
C GLN A 294 -13.18 -8.08 -1.32
N LYS A 295 -12.59 -8.82 -2.27
CA LYS A 295 -11.15 -9.17 -2.26
C LYS A 295 -10.25 -7.94 -2.24
N HIS A 296 -10.63 -6.87 -2.95
CA HIS A 296 -9.88 -5.61 -2.98
C HIS A 296 -9.95 -4.91 -1.62
N LEU A 297 -11.13 -4.89 -0.99
CA LEU A 297 -11.29 -4.31 0.35
C LEU A 297 -10.48 -5.08 1.39
N THR A 298 -10.45 -6.40 1.30
CA THR A 298 -9.66 -7.19 2.25
C THR A 298 -8.15 -7.01 2.04
N MET A 299 -7.69 -6.95 0.80
CA MET A 299 -6.30 -6.61 0.49
C MET A 299 -5.93 -5.22 1.03
N ALA A 300 -6.82 -4.23 0.89
CA ALA A 300 -6.62 -2.89 1.47
C ALA A 300 -6.37 -2.96 2.99
N HIS A 301 -7.21 -3.69 3.72
CA HIS A 301 -7.05 -3.86 5.18
C HIS A 301 -5.76 -4.56 5.59
N LEU A 302 -5.31 -5.54 4.80
CA LEU A 302 -4.04 -6.21 5.08
C LEU A 302 -2.85 -5.25 4.97
N PHE A 303 -2.97 -4.18 4.20
CA PHE A 303 -1.93 -3.16 4.03
C PHE A 303 -2.12 -1.90 4.91
N ASP A 304 -3.04 -1.90 5.88
CA ASP A 304 -3.27 -0.77 6.79
C ASP A 304 -2.18 -0.59 7.88
N LYS A 305 -1.14 -1.43 7.92
CA LYS A 305 -0.01 -1.35 8.88
C LYS A 305 -0.45 -1.01 10.32
N PRO A 306 -1.13 -1.93 11.04
CA PRO A 306 -1.72 -1.63 12.35
C PRO A 306 -0.74 -1.12 13.41
N CYS A 307 0.54 -1.51 13.35
CA CYS A 307 1.55 -1.00 14.29
C CYS A 307 1.76 0.51 14.21
N PHE A 308 1.45 1.13 13.06
CA PHE A 308 1.60 2.55 12.83
C PHE A 308 0.27 3.29 13.00
N LEU A 309 -0.80 2.77 12.38
CA LEU A 309 -2.12 3.41 12.48
C LEU A 309 -2.78 3.26 13.86
N GLY A 310 -2.45 2.20 14.60
CA GLY A 310 -3.00 1.92 15.93
C GLY A 310 -2.73 3.05 16.93
N PRO A 311 -1.45 3.38 17.23
CA PRO A 311 -1.10 4.48 18.13
C PRO A 311 -1.72 5.83 17.70
N LEU A 312 -1.69 6.13 16.39
CA LEU A 312 -2.27 7.36 15.86
C LEU A 312 -3.78 7.48 16.10
N SER A 313 -4.51 6.36 16.05
CA SER A 313 -5.95 6.34 16.36
C SER A 313 -6.26 6.63 17.83
N LEU A 314 -5.26 6.50 18.71
CA LEU A 314 -5.35 6.83 20.13
C LEU A 314 -4.83 8.25 20.43
N HIS A 315 -4.54 9.04 19.39
CA HIS A 315 -3.89 10.35 19.50
C HIS A 315 -2.50 10.28 20.16
N ASP A 316 -1.81 9.15 20.01
CA ASP A 316 -0.43 8.98 20.45
C ASP A 316 0.50 9.29 19.26
N ASP A 317 1.33 10.32 19.42
CA ASP A 317 2.24 10.82 18.38
C ASP A 317 3.63 10.20 18.53
N ASP A 318 3.72 8.90 18.25
CA ASP A 318 4.97 8.13 18.27
C ASP A 318 5.55 7.95 16.85
N ILE A 319 5.61 9.04 16.09
CA ILE A 319 6.11 9.03 14.69
C ILE A 319 7.57 9.51 14.57
N ALA A 320 8.18 9.93 15.69
CA ALA A 320 9.54 10.45 15.68
C ALA A 320 10.54 9.36 15.24
N GLY A 321 11.46 9.71 14.35
CA GLY A 321 12.47 8.77 13.84
C GLY A 321 11.99 7.88 12.69
N LEU A 322 10.69 7.84 12.38
CA LEU A 322 10.16 7.12 11.23
C LEU A 322 10.40 7.86 9.91
N HIS A 323 10.64 7.11 8.84
CA HIS A 323 10.77 7.62 7.49
C HIS A 323 9.42 8.13 7.00
N VAL A 324 9.32 9.46 6.86
CA VAL A 324 8.06 10.17 6.56
C VAL A 324 7.39 9.67 5.28
N ASN A 325 8.15 9.45 4.20
CA ASN A 325 7.59 9.04 2.91
C ASN A 325 7.07 7.59 2.90
N THR A 326 7.56 6.75 3.82
CA THR A 326 7.02 5.38 4.01
C THR A 326 5.61 5.44 4.62
N HIS A 327 5.40 6.38 5.55
CA HIS A 327 4.27 6.39 6.46
C HIS A 327 3.11 7.30 6.01
N ILE A 328 3.40 8.44 5.37
CA ILE A 328 2.34 9.33 4.84
C ILE A 328 1.38 8.59 3.88
N PRO A 329 1.85 7.79 2.90
CA PRO A 329 0.93 7.07 2.01
C PRO A 329 0.00 6.09 2.74
N VAL A 330 0.46 5.49 3.84
CA VAL A 330 -0.39 4.62 4.69
C VAL A 330 -1.51 5.44 5.34
N LEU A 331 -1.22 6.67 5.80
CA LEU A 331 -2.23 7.60 6.31
C LEU A 331 -3.25 8.02 5.25
N VAL A 332 -2.80 8.27 4.01
CA VAL A 332 -3.71 8.55 2.90
C VAL A 332 -4.67 7.38 2.69
N GLY A 333 -4.17 6.14 2.74
CA GLY A 333 -5.02 4.95 2.68
C GLY A 333 -5.97 4.81 3.88
N ALA A 334 -5.56 5.23 5.09
CA ALA A 334 -6.43 5.27 6.26
C ALA A 334 -7.57 6.29 6.11
N GLN A 335 -7.28 7.45 5.53
CA GLN A 335 -8.32 8.41 5.14
C GLN A 335 -9.26 7.80 4.09
N LYS A 336 -8.72 7.12 3.07
CA LYS A 336 -9.52 6.44 2.05
C LYS A 336 -10.42 5.36 2.64
N ARG A 337 -9.92 4.58 3.61
CA ARG A 337 -10.72 3.62 4.39
C ARG A 337 -11.94 4.32 5.00
N TYR A 338 -11.74 5.44 5.68
CA TYR A 338 -12.85 6.20 6.28
C TYR A 338 -13.87 6.65 5.21
N GLU A 339 -13.41 7.20 4.09
CA GLU A 339 -14.30 7.63 2.99
C GLU A 339 -15.13 6.47 2.41
N VAL A 340 -14.55 5.26 2.34
CA VAL A 340 -15.12 4.11 1.64
C VAL A 340 -16.01 3.26 2.54
N VAL A 341 -15.63 3.04 3.81
CA VAL A 341 -16.35 2.15 4.74
C VAL A 341 -16.90 2.86 5.99
N GLY A 342 -16.68 4.16 6.15
CA GLY A 342 -17.21 4.93 7.28
C GLY A 342 -16.54 4.62 8.62
N ASP A 343 -15.29 4.15 8.60
CA ASP A 343 -14.56 3.77 9.81
C ASP A 343 -14.08 4.99 10.61
N HIS A 344 -14.81 5.33 11.67
CA HIS A 344 -14.54 6.50 12.50
C HIS A 344 -13.23 6.44 13.29
N LEU A 345 -12.57 5.27 13.39
CA LEU A 345 -11.29 5.14 14.10
C LEU A 345 -10.20 6.06 13.54
N TYR A 346 -10.26 6.36 12.24
CA TYR A 346 -9.29 7.20 11.54
C TYR A 346 -9.87 8.55 11.10
N LYS A 347 -11.00 8.94 11.68
CA LYS A 347 -11.56 10.27 11.44
C LYS A 347 -10.71 11.31 12.16
N VAL A 348 -9.85 12.01 11.42
CA VAL A 348 -9.17 13.20 11.91
C VAL A 348 -10.22 14.25 12.25
N THR A 349 -10.38 14.57 13.54
CA THR A 349 -11.23 15.66 14.04
C THR A 349 -10.52 16.97 14.07
#